data_AF-A0A8B6D9T2-F1
#
_entry.id   AF-A0A8B6D9T2-F1
#
_cell.length_a   1.000
_cell.length_b   1.000
_cell.length_c   1.000
_cell.angle_alpha   90.00
_cell.angle_beta   90.00
_cell.angle_gamma   90.00
#
_symmetry.space_group_name_H-M   'P 1'
#
loop_
_entity.id
_entity.type
_entity.pdbx_description
1 polymer ?
#
loop_
_entity_poly.entity_id
_entity_poly.type
_entity_poly.pdbx_seq_one_letter_code
_entity_poly.pdbx_strand_id
1 'polypeptide(L)'
;MDPEKLEHALSFFFDPQFIQLSSFGTRELKLENGDKIMIPEVVRSTCSSNLVNMYISYCKENEFVPLSSSTLYKILSSCSAATKTNLRGLDNTAADGSSACDDLTELVKNIASKSVLTKDETDEILLQIKCSKLYMKTDYKLHIKQNDECADHCINLALSDPSDALLQNPCQHTHNIKCDRCELFPDLIKLLKEKISNTNVYDQEQKCDLLKEMEIAESKVTDWKSHVLRTINQDEGRMNLLENLNPNQMLIVMDWAMKFLPSLHREKQSDFYGQKGFSWHISVCIFKDTNGKLKHETFAHLFNLVKQDWFAVASILENVLVNVRVRMPIITEVFLRSDNAGCYHTDSYGHPDSVNPMV
;
A
#
# COMPACT_ATOMS: atom_id res chain seq x y z
N MET A 1 -32.01 17.42 10.66
CA MET A 1 -31.90 16.01 10.25
C MET A 1 -32.83 15.22 11.15
N ASP A 2 -33.55 14.25 10.59
CA ASP A 2 -34.46 13.41 11.37
C ASP A 2 -33.65 12.52 12.34
N PRO A 3 -33.81 12.65 13.67
CA PRO A 3 -32.98 11.94 14.65
C PRO A 3 -33.16 10.43 14.58
N GLU A 4 -34.39 9.95 14.36
CA GLU A 4 -34.72 8.54 14.32
C GLU A 4 -34.07 7.86 13.10
N LYS A 5 -34.12 8.54 11.96
CA LYS A 5 -33.47 8.05 10.74
C LYS A 5 -31.95 8.11 10.81
N LEU A 6 -31.40 9.11 11.51
CA LEU A 6 -29.97 9.18 11.77
C LEU A 6 -29.52 8.01 12.64
N GLU A 7 -30.19 7.77 13.76
CA GLU A 7 -29.84 6.71 14.70
C GLU A 7 -29.96 5.33 14.06
N HIS A 8 -30.98 5.11 13.23
CA HIS A 8 -31.14 3.90 12.45
C HIS A 8 -30.00 3.71 11.43
N ALA A 9 -29.57 4.78 10.74
CA ALA A 9 -28.45 4.70 9.80
C ALA A 9 -27.12 4.44 10.52
N LEU A 10 -26.87 5.12 11.66
CA LEU A 10 -25.68 4.91 12.48
C LEU A 10 -25.64 3.48 13.04
N SER A 11 -26.75 2.96 13.56
CA SER A 11 -26.82 1.60 14.09
C SER A 11 -26.46 0.55 13.04
N PHE A 12 -26.91 0.73 11.79
CA PHE A 12 -26.55 -0.14 10.69
C PHE A 12 -25.09 0.02 10.28
N PHE A 13 -24.60 1.24 10.10
CA PHE A 13 -23.21 1.48 9.68
C PHE A 13 -22.17 1.07 10.71
N PHE A 14 -22.54 1.06 11.99
CA PHE A 14 -21.69 0.65 13.11
C PHE A 14 -21.93 -0.78 13.59
N ASP A 15 -22.72 -1.57 12.85
CA ASP A 15 -22.90 -2.98 13.15
C ASP A 15 -21.55 -3.71 13.12
N PRO A 16 -21.23 -4.55 14.12
CA PRO A 16 -20.01 -5.35 14.17
C PRO A 16 -19.73 -6.19 12.92
N GLN A 17 -20.73 -6.46 12.07
CA GLN A 17 -20.54 -7.14 10.79
C GLN A 17 -19.79 -6.28 9.75
N PHE A 18 -19.89 -4.94 9.84
CA PHE A 18 -19.26 -3.99 8.91
C PHE A 18 -18.06 -3.24 9.51
N ILE A 19 -17.87 -3.38 10.82
CA ILE A 19 -16.82 -2.69 11.57
C ILE A 19 -15.95 -3.69 12.33
N GLN A 20 -14.64 -3.51 12.19
CA GLN A 20 -13.63 -4.18 12.99
C GLN A 20 -12.92 -3.14 13.86
N LEU A 21 -12.80 -3.41 15.16
CA LEU A 21 -11.92 -2.62 16.03
C LEU A 21 -10.46 -2.97 15.68
N SER A 22 -9.64 -1.95 15.42
CA SER A 22 -8.22 -2.18 15.21
C SER A 22 -7.57 -2.63 16.53
N SER A 23 -6.73 -3.66 16.45
CA SER A 23 -5.87 -4.09 17.57
C SER A 23 -4.64 -3.18 17.76
N PHE A 24 -4.43 -2.21 16.85
CA PHE A 24 -3.33 -1.23 16.87
C PHE A 24 -3.82 0.16 16.42
N GLY A 25 -3.50 1.20 17.18
CA GLY A 25 -3.89 2.59 16.88
C GLY A 25 -5.07 3.07 17.75
N THR A 26 -4.95 4.31 18.24
CA THR A 26 -5.99 4.98 19.04
C THR A 26 -6.26 6.37 18.46
N ARG A 27 -7.53 6.79 18.48
CA ARG A 27 -7.96 8.13 18.09
C ARG A 27 -8.42 8.88 19.33
N GLU A 28 -7.99 10.14 19.44
CA GLU A 28 -8.47 11.06 20.47
C GLU A 28 -9.76 11.73 20.00
N LEU A 29 -10.86 11.50 20.70
CA LEU A 29 -12.12 12.21 20.54
C LEU A 29 -12.19 13.34 21.55
N LYS A 30 -12.35 14.57 21.07
CA LYS A 30 -12.62 15.73 21.94
C LYS A 30 -14.12 15.93 22.05
N LEU A 31 -14.65 15.77 23.26
CA LEU A 31 -16.06 16.00 23.58
C LEU A 31 -16.36 17.51 23.66
N GLU A 32 -17.63 17.87 23.53
CA GLU A 32 -18.10 19.26 23.59
C GLU A 32 -17.81 19.93 24.94
N ASN A 33 -17.68 19.15 26.01
CA ASN A 33 -17.29 19.61 27.34
C ASN A 33 -15.76 19.85 27.49
N GLY A 34 -14.98 19.60 26.43
CA GLY A 34 -13.53 19.76 26.41
C GLY A 34 -12.74 18.52 26.79
N ASP A 35 -13.40 17.45 27.26
CA ASP A 35 -12.75 16.20 27.64
C ASP A 35 -12.22 15.44 26.42
N LYS A 36 -11.14 14.70 26.61
CA LYS A 36 -10.49 13.91 25.57
C LYS A 36 -10.64 12.43 25.91
N ILE A 37 -11.26 11.66 25.02
CA ILE A 37 -11.44 10.21 25.14
C ILE A 37 -10.60 9.52 24.08
N MET A 38 -9.73 8.61 24.51
CA MET A 38 -8.99 7.75 23.59
C MET A 38 -9.83 6.53 23.24
N ILE A 39 -10.22 6.40 21.98
CA ILE A 39 -10.91 5.21 21.47
C ILE A 39 -9.99 4.40 20.54
N PRO A 40 -10.15 3.07 20.46
CA PRO A 40 -9.49 2.27 19.43
C PRO A 40 -9.87 2.77 18.04
N GLU A 41 -8.93 2.74 17.10
CA GLU A 41 -9.23 3.10 15.72
C GLU A 41 -10.25 2.13 15.12
N VAL A 42 -11.32 2.68 14.55
CA VAL A 42 -12.43 1.92 14.00
C VAL A 42 -12.16 1.70 12.52
N VAL A 43 -12.21 0.43 12.09
CA VAL A 43 -11.90 0.03 10.73
C VAL A 43 -13.16 -0.49 10.03
N ARG A 44 -13.54 0.10 8.89
CA ARG A 44 -14.64 -0.42 8.06
C ARG A 44 -14.14 -1.55 7.15
N SER A 45 -14.89 -2.65 7.10
CA SER A 45 -14.63 -3.79 6.21
C SER A 45 -15.21 -3.61 4.80
N THR A 46 -16.18 -2.69 4.64
CA THR A 46 -16.90 -2.46 3.38
C THR A 46 -16.79 -0.99 2.97
N CYS A 47 -16.72 -0.71 1.66
CA CYS A 47 -16.68 0.66 1.14
C CYS A 47 -18.03 1.39 1.34
N SER A 48 -17.99 2.73 1.37
CA SER A 48 -19.16 3.56 1.66
C SER A 48 -20.32 3.34 0.68
N SER A 49 -20.03 3.16 -0.61
CA SER A 49 -21.05 2.95 -1.64
C SER A 49 -21.78 1.63 -1.47
N ASN A 50 -21.05 0.54 -1.23
CA ASN A 50 -21.65 -0.75 -0.90
C ASN A 50 -22.43 -0.69 0.41
N LEU A 51 -21.91 -0.03 1.46
CA LEU A 51 -22.63 0.15 2.73
C LEU A 51 -23.96 0.91 2.55
N VAL A 52 -23.97 1.98 1.76
CA VAL A 52 -25.20 2.73 1.44
C VAL A 52 -26.16 1.87 0.64
N ASN A 53 -25.69 1.12 -0.36
CA ASN A 53 -26.54 0.21 -1.14
C ASN A 53 -27.14 -0.90 -0.27
N MET A 54 -26.33 -1.52 0.60
CA MET A 54 -26.77 -2.55 1.55
C MET A 54 -27.80 -1.98 2.53
N TYR A 55 -27.57 -0.77 3.05
CA TYR A 55 -28.51 -0.08 3.93
C TYR A 55 -29.84 0.23 3.23
N ILE A 56 -29.80 0.74 1.99
CA ILE A 56 -31.00 1.01 1.21
C ILE A 56 -31.80 -0.27 0.95
N SER A 57 -31.12 -1.38 0.62
CA SER A 57 -31.76 -2.68 0.45
C SER A 57 -32.38 -3.17 1.77
N TYR A 58 -31.65 -3.08 2.88
CA TYR A 58 -32.14 -3.41 4.22
C TYR A 58 -33.39 -2.58 4.59
N CYS A 59 -33.39 -1.28 4.31
CA CYS A 59 -34.56 -0.43 4.59
C CYS A 59 -35.77 -0.81 3.73
N LYS A 60 -35.57 -1.21 2.46
CA LYS A 60 -36.66 -1.69 1.62
C LYS A 60 -37.30 -2.97 2.16
N GLU A 61 -36.49 -3.90 2.67
CA GLU A 61 -36.96 -5.17 3.24
C GLU A 61 -37.74 -4.97 4.55
N ASN A 62 -37.36 -3.95 5.34
CA ASN A 62 -37.97 -3.66 6.63
C ASN A 62 -39.04 -2.54 6.58
N GLU A 63 -39.49 -2.17 5.37
CA GLU A 63 -40.48 -1.10 5.14
C GLU A 63 -40.12 0.24 5.80
N PHE A 64 -38.81 0.53 5.93
CA PHE A 64 -38.30 1.76 6.52
C PHE A 64 -37.98 2.80 5.44
N VAL A 65 -38.28 4.07 5.71
CA VAL A 65 -37.95 5.19 4.79
C VAL A 65 -36.64 5.84 5.24
N PRO A 66 -35.50 5.55 4.57
CA PRO A 66 -34.20 6.06 4.97
C PRO A 66 -34.04 7.56 4.67
N LEU A 67 -32.93 8.13 5.17
CA LEU A 67 -32.44 9.44 4.71
C LEU A 67 -32.04 9.37 3.23
N SER A 68 -31.94 10.53 2.57
CA SER A 68 -31.45 10.59 1.19
C SER A 68 -30.04 9.99 1.09
N SER A 69 -29.71 9.37 -0.05
CA SER A 69 -28.37 8.83 -0.30
C SER A 69 -27.28 9.87 -0.03
N SER A 70 -27.48 11.13 -0.43
CA SER A 70 -26.55 12.22 -0.13
C SER A 70 -26.31 12.44 1.37
N THR A 71 -27.35 12.33 2.19
CA THR A 71 -27.23 12.48 3.65
C THR A 71 -26.52 11.27 4.26
N LEU A 72 -26.76 10.07 3.76
CA LEU A 72 -26.09 8.83 4.20
C LEU A 72 -24.59 8.86 3.90
N TYR A 73 -24.20 9.32 2.71
CA TYR A 73 -22.80 9.53 2.37
C TYR A 73 -22.15 10.61 3.26
N LYS A 74 -22.86 11.71 3.57
CA LYS A 74 -22.38 12.71 4.54
C LYS A 74 -22.11 12.10 5.91
N ILE A 75 -23.04 11.31 6.44
CA ILE A 75 -22.86 10.60 7.71
C ILE A 75 -21.61 9.73 7.66
N LEU A 76 -21.41 8.94 6.60
CA LEU A 76 -20.23 8.09 6.44
C LEU A 76 -18.92 8.89 6.32
N SER A 77 -18.96 10.09 5.73
CA SER A 77 -17.80 10.98 5.61
C SER A 77 -17.45 11.66 6.94
N SER A 78 -18.46 12.10 7.71
CA SER A 78 -18.29 12.70 9.04
C SER A 78 -17.85 11.67 10.07
N CYS A 79 -18.34 10.43 9.97
CA CYS A 79 -17.94 9.31 10.82
C CYS A 79 -16.67 8.62 10.30
N SER A 80 -15.64 9.36 9.89
CA SER A 80 -14.44 8.80 9.25
C SER A 80 -13.88 7.62 10.05
N ALA A 81 -13.98 6.43 9.48
CA ALA A 81 -13.36 5.21 9.97
C ALA A 81 -12.24 4.86 9.01
N ALA A 82 -11.12 4.33 9.51
CA ALA A 82 -10.07 3.83 8.63
C ALA A 82 -10.65 2.71 7.76
N THR A 83 -10.40 2.72 6.47
CA THR A 83 -10.65 1.51 5.66
C THR A 83 -9.66 0.43 6.09
N LYS A 84 -10.08 -0.83 6.07
CA LYS A 84 -9.18 -1.95 6.37
C LYS A 84 -8.04 -1.97 5.37
N THR A 85 -6.93 -1.36 5.76
CA THR A 85 -5.63 -1.65 5.17
C THR A 85 -5.16 -2.95 5.82
N ASN A 86 -4.68 -3.89 5.02
CA ASN A 86 -4.10 -5.11 5.57
C ASN A 86 -2.96 -4.73 6.53
N LEU A 87 -2.84 -5.52 7.62
CA LEU A 87 -1.89 -5.33 8.71
C LEU A 87 -0.53 -4.81 8.20
N ARG A 88 -0.08 -3.68 8.75
CA ARG A 88 1.22 -3.07 8.44
C ARG A 88 2.32 -4.14 8.49
N GLY A 89 3.09 -4.27 7.40
CA GLY A 89 4.12 -5.30 7.22
C GLY A 89 3.97 -6.14 5.94
N LEU A 90 2.86 -6.00 5.21
CA LEU A 90 2.71 -6.49 3.84
C LEU A 90 2.76 -5.32 2.86
N ASP A 91 3.56 -5.44 1.81
CA ASP A 91 3.57 -4.51 0.69
C ASP A 91 2.27 -4.64 -0.11
N ASN A 92 1.32 -3.76 0.20
CA ASN A 92 -0.02 -3.79 -0.37
C ASN A 92 -0.14 -2.90 -1.61
N THR A 93 0.90 -2.16 -2.04
CA THR A 93 0.73 -1.13 -3.08
C THR A 93 0.23 -1.73 -4.41
N ALA A 94 0.76 -2.90 -4.80
CA ALA A 94 0.27 -3.61 -5.98
C ALA A 94 -1.14 -4.19 -5.81
N ALA A 95 -1.49 -4.63 -4.60
CA ALA A 95 -2.83 -5.14 -4.29
C ALA A 95 -3.87 -4.01 -4.32
N ASP A 96 -3.54 -2.86 -3.74
CA ASP A 96 -4.37 -1.65 -3.71
C ASP A 96 -4.58 -1.09 -5.11
N GLY A 97 -3.52 -1.00 -5.93
CA GLY A 97 -3.63 -0.62 -7.34
C GLY A 97 -4.48 -1.60 -8.14
N SER A 98 -4.31 -2.91 -7.93
CA SER A 98 -5.14 -3.94 -8.58
C SER A 98 -6.62 -3.83 -8.16
N SER A 99 -6.90 -3.58 -6.88
CA SER A 99 -8.25 -3.37 -6.35
C SER A 99 -8.87 -2.08 -6.90
N ALA A 100 -8.08 -1.00 -7.04
CA ALA A 100 -8.54 0.25 -7.62
C ALA A 100 -9.07 0.08 -9.05
N CYS A 101 -8.43 -0.77 -9.86
CA CYS A 101 -8.95 -1.13 -11.19
C CYS A 101 -10.27 -1.92 -11.12
N ASP A 102 -10.46 -2.76 -10.10
CA ASP A 102 -11.72 -3.50 -9.89
C ASP A 102 -12.83 -2.56 -9.43
N ASP A 103 -12.53 -1.64 -8.51
CA ASP A 103 -13.43 -0.59 -8.05
C ASP A 103 -13.87 0.31 -9.21
N LEU A 104 -12.93 0.73 -10.06
CA LEU A 104 -13.20 1.52 -11.26
C LEU A 104 -14.06 0.75 -12.28
N THR A 105 -13.83 -0.56 -12.42
CA THR A 105 -14.66 -1.43 -13.27
C THR A 105 -16.11 -1.43 -12.80
N GLU A 106 -16.34 -1.51 -11.49
CA GLU A 106 -17.68 -1.47 -10.92
C GLU A 106 -18.32 -0.08 -11.04
N LEU A 107 -17.52 0.98 -10.83
CA LEU A 107 -17.94 2.37 -11.05
C LEU A 107 -18.43 2.58 -12.48
N VAL A 108 -17.70 2.12 -13.48
CA VAL A 108 -18.08 2.23 -14.90
C VAL A 108 -19.39 1.51 -15.18
N LYS A 109 -19.60 0.30 -14.66
CA LYS A 109 -20.87 -0.42 -14.83
C LYS A 109 -22.04 0.34 -14.20
N ASN A 110 -21.82 0.93 -13.03
CA ASN A 110 -22.82 1.76 -12.36
C ASN A 110 -23.16 3.00 -13.19
N ILE A 111 -22.16 3.66 -13.78
CA ILE A 111 -22.35 4.80 -14.70
C ILE A 111 -23.12 4.39 -15.96
N ALA A 112 -22.77 3.24 -16.55
CA ALA A 112 -23.45 2.68 -17.72
C ALA A 112 -24.93 2.34 -17.43
N SER A 113 -25.25 1.83 -16.23
CA SER A 113 -26.63 1.52 -15.82
C SER A 113 -27.55 2.76 -15.82
N LYS A 114 -26.95 3.96 -15.72
CA LYS A 114 -27.66 5.25 -15.74
C LYS A 114 -27.70 5.89 -17.13
N SER A 115 -27.34 5.15 -18.18
CA SER A 115 -27.32 5.61 -19.58
C SER A 115 -26.41 6.82 -19.84
N VAL A 116 -25.36 7.00 -19.03
CA VAL A 116 -24.33 8.03 -19.24
C VAL A 116 -23.33 7.62 -20.30
N LEU A 117 -23.10 6.31 -20.43
CA LEU A 117 -22.25 5.69 -21.44
C LEU A 117 -23.10 4.82 -22.35
N THR A 118 -22.77 4.79 -23.64
CA THR A 118 -23.32 3.80 -24.56
C THR A 118 -22.74 2.41 -24.26
N LYS A 119 -23.35 1.36 -24.80
CA LYS A 119 -22.86 0.00 -24.63
C LYS A 119 -21.45 -0.17 -25.20
N ASP A 120 -21.22 0.32 -26.41
CA ASP A 120 -19.93 0.20 -27.09
C ASP A 120 -18.83 0.96 -26.33
N GLU A 121 -19.11 2.17 -25.85
CA GLU A 121 -18.19 2.93 -24.99
C GLU A 121 -17.89 2.19 -23.68
N THR A 122 -18.92 1.59 -23.07
CA THR A 122 -18.75 0.83 -21.83
C THR A 122 -17.84 -0.38 -22.05
N ASP A 123 -18.07 -1.15 -23.11
CA ASP A 123 -17.28 -2.34 -23.42
C ASP A 123 -15.82 -1.96 -23.73
N GLU A 124 -15.60 -0.86 -24.45
CA GLU A 124 -14.26 -0.33 -24.74
C GLU A 124 -13.52 0.12 -23.47
N ILE A 125 -14.18 0.90 -22.61
CA ILE A 125 -13.61 1.38 -21.34
C ILE A 125 -13.24 0.19 -20.44
N LEU A 126 -14.13 -0.79 -20.30
CA LEU A 126 -13.87 -1.97 -19.47
C LEU A 126 -12.68 -2.79 -20.01
N LEU A 127 -12.54 -2.88 -21.33
CA LEU A 127 -11.37 -3.50 -21.95
C LEU A 127 -10.08 -2.73 -21.65
N GLN A 128 -10.10 -1.40 -21.75
CA GLN A 128 -8.94 -0.55 -21.44
C GLN A 128 -8.50 -0.66 -19.97
N ILE A 129 -9.44 -0.71 -19.02
CA ILE A 129 -9.14 -0.95 -17.59
C ILE A 129 -8.42 -2.30 -17.43
N LYS A 130 -8.95 -3.35 -18.06
CA LYS A 130 -8.36 -4.70 -18.01
C LYS A 130 -6.96 -4.73 -18.61
N CYS A 131 -6.76 -4.10 -19.77
CA CYS A 131 -5.46 -4.00 -20.43
C CYS A 131 -4.44 -3.22 -19.58
N SER A 132 -4.85 -2.10 -18.99
CA SER A 132 -4.01 -1.30 -18.09
C SER A 132 -3.59 -2.09 -16.85
N LYS A 133 -4.54 -2.79 -16.22
CA LYS A 133 -4.29 -3.66 -15.08
C LYS A 133 -3.33 -4.79 -15.42
N LEU A 134 -3.49 -5.43 -16.58
CA LEU A 134 -2.60 -6.49 -17.03
C LEU A 134 -1.19 -5.96 -17.30
N TYR A 135 -1.08 -4.83 -18.01
CA TYR A 135 0.18 -4.16 -18.30
C TYR A 135 0.98 -3.87 -17.02
N MET A 136 0.34 -3.32 -15.99
CA MET A 136 0.98 -3.07 -14.69
C MET A 136 1.45 -4.37 -13.99
N LYS A 137 0.73 -5.48 -14.13
CA LYS A 137 1.12 -6.78 -13.52
C LYS A 137 2.30 -7.44 -14.22
N THR A 138 2.41 -7.31 -15.54
CA THR A 138 3.31 -8.16 -16.34
C THR A 138 4.39 -7.38 -17.04
N ASP A 139 4.01 -6.43 -17.89
CA ASP A 139 4.88 -5.92 -18.95
C ASP A 139 5.60 -4.64 -18.55
N TYR A 140 5.00 -3.82 -17.68
CA TYR A 140 5.56 -2.52 -17.29
C TYR A 140 7.00 -2.65 -16.77
N LYS A 141 7.28 -3.65 -15.92
CA LYS A 141 8.62 -3.94 -15.40
C LYS A 141 9.67 -4.28 -16.48
N LEU A 142 9.24 -4.74 -17.65
CA LEU A 142 10.13 -5.08 -18.76
C LEU A 142 10.49 -3.86 -19.61
N HIS A 143 9.71 -2.78 -19.50
CA HIS A 143 9.95 -1.53 -20.22
C HIS A 143 10.88 -0.59 -19.46
N ILE A 144 10.90 -0.69 -18.13
CA ILE A 144 11.71 0.16 -17.25
C ILE A 144 13.22 -0.08 -17.49
N LYS A 145 13.99 1.01 -17.61
CA LYS A 145 15.44 1.02 -17.80
C LYS A 145 16.09 2.21 -17.10
N GLN A 146 17.40 2.15 -16.89
CA GLN A 146 18.15 3.27 -16.31
C GLN A 146 17.99 4.57 -17.12
N ASN A 147 18.07 4.46 -18.45
CA ASN A 147 17.85 5.55 -19.40
C ASN A 147 16.86 5.08 -20.47
N ASP A 148 15.82 5.85 -20.73
CA ASP A 148 14.83 5.56 -21.77
C ASP A 148 14.24 6.87 -22.32
N GLU A 149 13.92 6.91 -23.61
CA GLU A 149 13.30 8.11 -24.22
C GLU A 149 11.83 8.28 -23.82
N CYS A 150 11.24 7.29 -23.14
CA CYS A 150 9.96 7.42 -22.48
C CYS A 150 10.14 7.81 -21.00
N ALA A 151 9.52 8.93 -20.60
CA ALA A 151 9.57 9.45 -19.23
C ALA A 151 9.12 8.43 -18.18
N ASP A 152 8.12 7.61 -18.52
CA ASP A 152 7.58 6.58 -17.63
C ASP A 152 8.47 5.35 -17.49
N HIS A 153 9.43 5.16 -18.39
CA HIS A 153 10.31 3.99 -18.40
C HIS A 153 11.72 4.34 -17.90
N CYS A 154 12.08 5.62 -17.88
CA CYS A 154 13.38 6.10 -17.47
C CYS A 154 13.48 6.24 -15.94
N ILE A 155 14.24 5.35 -15.30
CA ILE A 155 14.48 5.38 -13.85
C ILE A 155 15.13 6.70 -13.43
N ASN A 156 16.14 7.15 -14.17
CA ASN A 156 16.87 8.38 -13.84
C ASN A 156 15.95 9.60 -13.78
N LEU A 157 14.99 9.71 -14.70
CA LEU A 157 14.01 10.77 -14.65
C LEU A 157 12.98 10.54 -13.54
N ALA A 158 12.36 9.36 -13.52
CA ALA A 158 11.19 9.08 -12.69
C ALA A 158 11.49 9.08 -11.18
N LEU A 159 12.74 8.79 -10.78
CA LEU A 159 13.18 8.84 -9.38
C LEU A 159 13.98 10.11 -9.03
N SER A 160 14.21 11.02 -9.98
CA SER A 160 14.90 12.27 -9.71
C SER A 160 13.98 13.24 -8.99
N ASP A 161 14.43 13.80 -7.87
CA ASP A 161 13.76 14.94 -7.23
C ASP A 161 14.27 16.26 -7.83
N PRO A 162 13.43 17.09 -8.47
CA PRO A 162 13.87 18.39 -8.99
C PRO A 162 14.15 19.43 -7.90
N SER A 163 13.70 19.20 -6.67
CA SER A 163 13.80 20.13 -5.54
C SER A 163 14.97 19.82 -4.61
N ASP A 164 15.48 18.59 -4.63
CA ASP A 164 16.62 18.16 -3.82
C ASP A 164 17.83 17.81 -4.71
N ALA A 165 18.87 18.64 -4.63
CA ALA A 165 20.10 18.45 -5.40
C ALA A 165 20.83 17.14 -5.09
N LEU A 166 20.62 16.53 -3.91
CA LEU A 166 21.20 15.24 -3.54
C LEU A 166 20.46 14.06 -4.16
N LEU A 167 19.18 14.25 -4.50
CA LEU A 167 18.30 13.24 -5.09
C LEU A 167 18.03 13.51 -6.57
N GLN A 168 18.62 14.57 -7.13
CA GLN A 168 18.50 14.92 -8.52
C GLN A 168 19.40 14.04 -9.38
N ASN A 169 18.86 13.49 -10.47
CA ASN A 169 19.62 12.71 -11.43
C ASN A 169 19.34 13.19 -12.87
N PRO A 170 20.12 14.17 -13.38
CA PRO A 170 19.82 14.78 -14.68
C PRO A 170 20.09 13.80 -15.83
N CYS A 171 19.09 13.65 -16.69
CA CYS A 171 19.22 12.85 -17.91
C CYS A 171 20.00 13.60 -18.99
N GLN A 172 20.88 12.89 -19.70
CA GLN A 172 21.60 13.40 -20.88
C GLN A 172 20.85 13.13 -22.20
N HIS A 173 19.59 12.70 -22.12
CA HIS A 173 18.71 12.36 -23.24
C HIS A 173 17.37 13.08 -23.10
N THR A 174 16.56 13.08 -24.17
CA THR A 174 15.24 13.72 -24.21
C THR A 174 14.12 12.70 -24.02
N HIS A 175 13.03 13.11 -23.38
CA HIS A 175 11.87 12.25 -23.10
C HIS A 175 10.70 12.56 -24.03
N ASN A 176 10.91 12.36 -25.33
CA ASN A 176 9.95 12.73 -26.36
C ASN A 176 9.04 11.56 -26.80
N ILE A 177 9.32 10.34 -26.35
CA ILE A 177 8.53 9.16 -26.69
C ILE A 177 7.45 8.95 -25.63
N LYS A 178 6.20 8.81 -26.10
CA LYS A 178 5.09 8.36 -25.27
C LYS A 178 4.89 6.86 -25.44
N CYS A 179 4.64 6.17 -24.34
CA CYS A 179 4.27 4.76 -24.38
C CYS A 179 2.75 4.62 -24.41
N ASP A 180 2.21 4.12 -25.52
CA ASP A 180 0.76 3.94 -25.70
C ASP A 180 0.11 3.18 -24.53
N ARG A 181 0.80 2.16 -24.00
CA ARG A 181 0.30 1.36 -22.86
C ARG A 181 0.33 2.09 -21.52
N CYS A 182 1.27 3.02 -21.34
CA CYS A 182 1.33 3.86 -20.14
C CYS A 182 0.26 4.96 -20.17
N GLU A 183 -0.11 5.44 -21.36
CA GLU A 183 -1.13 6.48 -21.55
C GLU A 183 -2.57 5.92 -21.43
N LEU A 184 -2.78 4.60 -21.61
CA LEU A 184 -4.11 3.96 -21.53
C LEU A 184 -4.93 4.36 -20.30
N PHE A 185 -4.34 4.27 -19.11
CA PHE A 185 -5.07 4.52 -17.87
C PHE A 185 -5.31 6.02 -17.61
N PRO A 186 -4.30 6.91 -17.74
CA PRO A 186 -4.52 8.36 -17.66
C PRO A 186 -5.56 8.89 -18.66
N ASP A 187 -5.47 8.48 -19.93
CA ASP A 187 -6.40 8.92 -20.97
C ASP A 187 -7.82 8.44 -20.68
N LEU A 188 -7.97 7.20 -20.19
CA LEU A 188 -9.24 6.67 -19.75
C LEU A 188 -9.84 7.48 -18.60
N ILE A 189 -9.06 7.76 -17.55
CA ILE A 189 -9.52 8.54 -16.39
C ILE A 189 -9.97 9.92 -16.84
N LYS A 190 -9.21 10.57 -17.72
CA LYS A 190 -9.57 11.87 -18.29
C LYS A 190 -10.91 11.81 -19.03
N LEU A 191 -11.09 10.81 -19.91
CA LEU A 191 -12.34 10.60 -20.64
C LEU A 191 -13.54 10.42 -19.68
N LEU A 192 -13.37 9.58 -18.66
CA LEU A 192 -14.42 9.34 -17.66
C LEU A 192 -14.78 10.60 -16.87
N LYS A 193 -13.77 11.36 -16.41
CA LYS A 193 -13.99 12.63 -15.71
C LYS A 193 -14.77 13.62 -16.60
N GLU A 194 -14.40 13.75 -17.87
CA GLU A 194 -15.12 14.61 -18.84
C GLU A 194 -16.58 14.17 -19.03
N LYS A 195 -16.85 12.86 -19.16
CA LYS A 195 -18.22 12.32 -19.28
C LYS A 195 -19.06 12.62 -18.03
N ILE A 196 -18.49 12.47 -16.84
CA ILE A 196 -19.16 12.78 -15.57
C ILE A 196 -19.41 14.28 -15.42
N SER A 197 -18.46 15.13 -15.80
CA SER A 197 -18.66 16.58 -15.74
C SER A 197 -19.79 17.05 -16.66
N ASN A 198 -19.89 16.47 -17.87
CA ASN A 198 -20.81 16.92 -18.91
C ASN A 198 -22.23 16.32 -18.83
N THR A 199 -22.44 15.23 -18.10
CA THR A 199 -23.77 14.61 -17.99
C THR A 199 -24.72 15.41 -17.09
N ASN A 200 -26.01 15.43 -17.40
CA ASN A 200 -27.05 15.99 -16.53
C ASN A 200 -27.74 14.95 -15.65
N VAL A 201 -27.28 13.69 -15.72
CA VAL A 201 -27.87 12.56 -14.98
C VAL A 201 -27.58 12.65 -13.48
N TYR A 202 -26.43 13.22 -13.11
CA TYR A 202 -25.99 13.38 -11.74
C TYR A 202 -26.08 14.83 -11.30
N ASP A 203 -26.47 15.05 -10.05
CA ASP A 203 -26.34 16.36 -9.42
C ASP A 203 -24.86 16.69 -9.13
N GLN A 204 -24.57 17.93 -8.72
CA GLN A 204 -23.20 18.38 -8.48
C GLN A 204 -22.50 17.64 -7.35
N GLU A 205 -23.25 17.17 -6.35
CA GLU A 205 -22.70 16.43 -5.21
C GLU A 205 -22.31 15.02 -5.64
N GLN A 206 -23.19 14.33 -6.36
CA GLN A 206 -22.91 13.02 -6.96
C GLN A 206 -21.72 13.06 -7.92
N LYS A 207 -21.62 14.11 -8.76
CA LYS A 207 -20.45 14.30 -9.63
C LYS A 207 -19.17 14.44 -8.82
N CYS A 208 -19.19 15.25 -7.76
CA CYS A 208 -18.03 15.45 -6.89
C CYS A 208 -17.55 14.14 -6.28
N ASP A 209 -18.45 13.29 -5.81
CA ASP A 209 -18.11 12.00 -5.21
C ASP A 209 -17.53 11.01 -6.24
N LEU A 210 -18.14 10.91 -7.42
CA LEU A 210 -17.63 10.09 -8.52
C LEU A 210 -16.21 10.50 -8.96
N LEU A 211 -15.96 11.82 -9.05
CA LEU A 211 -14.65 12.35 -9.41
C LEU A 211 -13.60 12.02 -8.33
N LYS A 212 -13.95 12.12 -7.04
CA LYS A 212 -13.06 11.71 -5.94
C LYS A 212 -12.74 10.22 -5.98
N GLU A 213 -13.71 9.36 -6.28
CA GLU A 213 -13.47 7.93 -6.43
C GLU A 213 -12.47 7.65 -7.57
N MET A 214 -12.61 8.34 -8.70
CA MET A 214 -11.67 8.26 -9.82
C MET A 214 -10.27 8.77 -9.44
N GLU A 215 -10.17 9.87 -8.68
CA GLU A 215 -8.89 10.40 -8.18
C GLU A 215 -8.19 9.43 -7.21
N ILE A 216 -8.94 8.77 -6.32
CA ILE A 216 -8.41 7.73 -5.44
C ILE A 216 -7.87 6.55 -6.27
N ALA A 217 -8.60 6.13 -7.30
CA ALA A 217 -8.16 5.05 -8.16
C ALA A 217 -6.88 5.42 -8.94
N GLU A 218 -6.83 6.64 -9.48
CA GLU A 218 -5.68 7.20 -10.18
C GLU A 218 -4.44 7.26 -9.28
N SER A 219 -4.60 7.74 -8.04
CA SER A 219 -3.53 7.76 -7.04
C SER A 219 -2.99 6.36 -6.75
N LYS A 220 -3.86 5.38 -6.46
CA LYS A 220 -3.44 3.99 -6.18
C LYS A 220 -2.71 3.31 -7.34
N VAL A 221 -3.15 3.56 -8.58
CA VAL A 221 -2.48 3.01 -9.78
C VAL A 221 -1.12 3.70 -10.02
N THR A 222 -1.04 5.00 -9.74
CA THR A 222 0.23 5.76 -9.80
C THR A 222 1.22 5.28 -8.74
N ASP A 223 0.75 5.01 -7.53
CA ASP A 223 1.55 4.43 -6.45
C ASP A 223 2.06 3.04 -6.84
N TRP A 224 1.22 2.21 -7.46
CA TRP A 224 1.63 0.90 -7.97
C TRP A 224 2.70 1.01 -9.06
N LYS A 225 2.53 1.92 -10.03
CA LYS A 225 3.54 2.22 -11.05
C LYS A 225 4.88 2.62 -10.42
N SER A 226 4.83 3.55 -9.47
CA SER A 226 6.00 4.05 -8.75
C SER A 226 6.68 2.95 -7.93
N HIS A 227 5.88 2.10 -7.30
CA HIS A 227 6.35 0.94 -6.55
C HIS A 227 7.12 -0.05 -7.46
N VAL A 228 6.56 -0.42 -8.63
CA VAL A 228 7.26 -1.30 -9.58
C VAL A 228 8.59 -0.71 -10.02
N LEU A 229 8.60 0.60 -10.34
CA LEU A 229 9.81 1.29 -10.77
C LEU A 229 10.90 1.31 -9.68
N ARG A 230 10.53 1.62 -8.43
CA ARG A 230 11.45 1.56 -7.28
C ARG A 230 11.99 0.16 -7.05
N THR A 231 11.15 -0.87 -7.15
CA THR A 231 11.56 -2.27 -6.98
C THR A 231 12.61 -2.67 -8.00
N ILE A 232 12.44 -2.28 -9.28
CA ILE A 232 13.44 -2.56 -10.33
C ILE A 232 14.77 -1.85 -10.05
N ASN A 233 14.74 -0.56 -9.70
CA ASN A 233 15.94 0.19 -9.35
C ASN A 233 16.68 -0.41 -8.13
N GLN A 234 15.94 -0.80 -7.09
CA GLN A 234 16.50 -1.43 -5.89
C GLN A 234 17.08 -2.82 -6.17
N ASP A 235 16.48 -3.57 -7.09
CA ASP A 235 17.00 -4.87 -7.51
C ASP A 235 18.28 -4.73 -8.34
N GLU A 236 18.33 -3.75 -9.25
CA GLU A 236 19.54 -3.44 -10.02
C GLU A 236 20.70 -3.03 -9.10
N GLY A 237 20.45 -2.13 -8.13
CA GLY A 237 21.46 -1.74 -7.14
C GLY A 237 21.98 -2.92 -6.32
N ARG A 238 21.10 -3.84 -5.92
CA ARG A 238 21.50 -5.08 -5.20
C ARG A 238 22.32 -6.00 -6.08
N MET A 239 21.92 -6.21 -7.33
CA MET A 239 22.65 -7.08 -8.25
C MET A 239 24.05 -6.52 -8.51
N ASN A 240 24.15 -5.21 -8.77
CA ASN A 240 25.44 -4.52 -8.94
C ASN A 240 26.34 -4.69 -7.71
N LEU A 241 25.79 -4.48 -6.51
CA LEU A 241 26.53 -4.67 -5.26
C LEU A 241 27.04 -6.12 -5.10
N LEU A 242 26.19 -7.11 -5.35
CA LEU A 242 26.58 -8.53 -5.23
C LEU A 242 27.65 -8.93 -6.25
N GLU A 243 27.56 -8.41 -7.49
CA GLU A 243 28.55 -8.62 -8.54
C GLU A 243 29.90 -8.00 -8.20
N ASN A 244 29.90 -6.81 -7.58
CA ASN A 244 31.10 -6.04 -7.27
C ASN A 244 31.61 -6.20 -5.84
N LEU A 245 30.98 -7.07 -5.03
CA LEU A 245 31.37 -7.30 -3.65
C LEU A 245 32.83 -7.74 -3.52
N ASN A 246 33.62 -7.07 -2.67
CA ASN A 246 34.99 -7.47 -2.38
C ASN A 246 35.07 -8.60 -1.32
N PRO A 247 36.18 -9.36 -1.22
CA PRO A 247 36.31 -10.44 -0.23
C PRO A 247 36.23 -10.00 1.25
N ASN A 248 36.50 -8.73 1.54
CA ASN A 248 36.40 -8.13 2.87
C ASN A 248 35.05 -7.42 3.11
N GLN A 249 34.12 -7.52 2.16
CA GLN A 249 32.81 -6.88 2.20
C GLN A 249 31.70 -7.92 2.33
N MET A 250 30.56 -7.49 2.88
CA MET A 250 29.37 -8.32 3.09
C MET A 250 28.10 -7.50 2.89
N LEU A 251 27.06 -8.09 2.30
CA LEU A 251 25.70 -7.54 2.31
C LEU A 251 24.87 -8.27 3.37
N ILE A 252 24.26 -7.56 4.30
CA ILE A 252 23.30 -8.12 5.26
C ILE A 252 21.89 -7.68 4.86
N VAL A 253 21.06 -8.66 4.52
CA VAL A 253 19.63 -8.46 4.27
C VAL A 253 18.86 -8.87 5.53
N MET A 254 18.08 -7.96 6.08
CA MET A 254 17.38 -8.11 7.36
C MET A 254 15.89 -8.01 7.17
N ASP A 255 15.13 -8.91 7.80
CA ASP A 255 13.67 -8.85 7.78
C ASP A 255 13.04 -9.51 9.01
N TRP A 256 11.89 -8.99 9.44
CA TRP A 256 11.01 -9.66 10.38
C TRP A 256 10.18 -10.69 9.63
N ALA A 257 10.43 -11.97 9.89
CA ALA A 257 9.66 -13.02 9.27
C ALA A 257 8.22 -13.05 9.81
N MET A 258 7.29 -13.47 8.95
CA MET A 258 5.91 -13.75 9.36
C MET A 258 5.90 -14.66 10.58
N LYS A 259 5.06 -14.35 11.57
CA LYS A 259 5.02 -15.07 12.84
C LYS A 259 4.95 -16.58 12.62
N PHE A 260 5.89 -17.30 13.23
CA PHE A 260 5.88 -18.75 13.18
C PHE A 260 4.72 -19.27 14.04
N LEU A 261 3.80 -19.98 13.41
CA LEU A 261 2.69 -20.68 14.07
C LEU A 261 3.07 -22.16 14.23
N PRO A 262 3.50 -22.62 15.42
CA PRO A 262 3.81 -24.02 15.63
C PRO A 262 2.54 -24.86 15.44
N SER A 263 2.53 -25.77 14.47
CA SER A 263 1.44 -26.74 14.32
C SER A 263 1.53 -27.79 15.43
N LEU A 264 0.62 -27.76 16.39
CA LEU A 264 0.51 -28.80 17.44
C LEU A 264 -0.42 -29.94 16.98
N HIS A 265 -0.03 -31.19 17.22
CA HIS A 265 -0.81 -32.39 16.84
C HIS A 265 -2.20 -32.47 17.51
N ARG A 266 -2.39 -31.77 18.64
CA ARG A 266 -3.67 -31.53 19.31
C ARG A 266 -3.65 -30.16 19.97
N GLU A 267 -4.59 -29.30 19.63
CA GLU A 267 -4.81 -28.01 20.30
C GLU A 267 -6.12 -28.08 21.09
N LYS A 268 -6.12 -27.58 22.34
CA LYS A 268 -7.38 -27.40 23.06
C LYS A 268 -8.09 -26.18 22.49
N GLN A 269 -9.43 -26.18 22.49
CA GLN A 269 -10.23 -25.04 22.02
C GLN A 269 -9.92 -23.73 22.77
N SER A 270 -9.45 -23.82 24.03
CA SER A 270 -8.95 -22.69 24.83
C SER A 270 -7.63 -22.11 24.32
N ASP A 271 -6.82 -22.92 23.65
CA ASP A 271 -5.50 -22.55 23.15
C ASP A 271 -5.59 -21.92 21.74
N PHE A 272 -6.79 -21.91 21.13
CA PHE A 272 -7.07 -21.32 19.82
C PHE A 272 -7.32 -19.80 19.90
N TYR A 273 -7.84 -19.31 21.04
CA TYR A 273 -8.11 -17.90 21.26
C TYR A 273 -6.84 -17.17 21.71
N GLY A 274 -6.05 -16.68 20.76
CA GLY A 274 -4.95 -15.75 21.01
C GLY A 274 -3.54 -16.28 20.81
N GLN A 275 -3.33 -17.33 20.01
CA GLN A 275 -1.97 -17.72 19.61
C GLN A 275 -1.26 -16.55 18.92
N LYS A 276 -0.34 -15.92 19.66
CA LYS A 276 0.65 -15.00 19.13
C LYS A 276 1.81 -15.89 18.72
N GLY A 277 1.92 -16.23 17.43
CA GLY A 277 3.09 -16.94 16.92
C GLY A 277 4.41 -16.27 17.32
N PHE A 278 5.51 -17.02 17.29
CA PHE A 278 6.81 -16.51 17.69
C PHE A 278 7.27 -15.40 16.74
N SER A 279 7.80 -14.33 17.32
CA SER A 279 8.43 -13.27 16.54
C SER A 279 9.86 -13.70 16.28
N TRP A 280 10.30 -13.61 15.04
CA TRP A 280 11.63 -14.01 14.65
C TRP A 280 12.14 -13.10 13.55
N HIS A 281 13.40 -12.76 13.67
CA HIS A 281 14.08 -11.88 12.74
C HIS A 281 15.17 -12.68 12.03
N ILE A 282 15.28 -12.49 10.73
CA ILE A 282 16.24 -13.17 9.87
C ILE A 282 17.23 -12.13 9.35
N SER A 283 18.52 -12.42 9.51
CA SER A 283 19.60 -11.66 8.87
C SER A 283 20.38 -12.61 7.96
N VAL A 284 20.32 -12.36 6.66
CA VAL A 284 21.07 -13.11 5.64
C VAL A 284 22.32 -12.33 5.28
N CYS A 285 23.46 -12.86 5.69
CA CYS A 285 24.79 -12.32 5.42
C CYS A 285 25.35 -12.93 4.14
N ILE A 286 25.44 -12.16 3.06
CA ILE A 286 25.91 -12.58 1.74
C ILE A 286 27.32 -12.03 1.51
N PHE A 287 28.25 -12.90 1.12
CA PHE A 287 29.67 -12.57 0.93
C PHE A 287 30.29 -13.41 -0.19
N LYS A 288 31.51 -13.09 -0.64
CA LYS A 288 32.26 -13.91 -1.59
C LYS A 288 33.29 -14.78 -0.87
N ASP A 289 33.37 -16.04 -1.25
CA ASP A 289 34.44 -16.93 -0.82
C ASP A 289 35.77 -16.62 -1.54
N THR A 290 36.83 -17.36 -1.20
CA THR A 290 38.16 -17.20 -1.80
C THR A 290 38.21 -17.44 -3.31
N ASN A 291 37.19 -18.11 -3.88
CA ASN A 291 37.07 -18.34 -5.32
C ASN A 291 36.18 -17.28 -6.00
N GLY A 292 35.78 -16.24 -5.27
CA GLY A 292 34.88 -15.20 -5.75
C GLY A 292 33.42 -15.66 -5.88
N LYS A 293 33.05 -16.83 -5.34
CA LYS A 293 31.66 -17.32 -5.41
C LYS A 293 30.84 -16.76 -4.26
N LEU A 294 29.61 -16.34 -4.56
CA LEU A 294 28.67 -15.91 -3.55
C LEU A 294 28.31 -17.06 -2.60
N LYS A 295 28.41 -16.77 -1.31
CA LYS A 295 28.00 -17.60 -0.17
C LYS A 295 27.09 -16.78 0.72
N HIS A 296 26.30 -17.47 1.52
CA HIS A 296 25.51 -16.81 2.54
C HIS A 296 25.59 -17.57 3.86
N GLU A 297 25.48 -16.82 4.95
CA GLU A 297 25.18 -17.34 6.28
C GLU A 297 23.94 -16.64 6.83
N THR A 298 23.09 -17.39 7.53
CA THR A 298 21.83 -16.86 8.06
C THR A 298 21.85 -16.87 9.58
N PHE A 299 21.50 -15.73 10.17
CA PHE A 299 21.26 -15.59 11.59
C PHE A 299 19.75 -15.47 11.82
N ALA A 300 19.22 -16.34 12.68
CA ALA A 300 17.82 -16.32 13.09
C ALA A 300 17.74 -16.00 14.58
N HIS A 301 17.08 -14.89 14.91
CA HIS A 301 16.83 -14.47 16.28
C HIS A 301 15.38 -14.76 16.62
N LEU A 302 15.14 -15.73 17.52
CA LEU A 302 13.81 -16.12 17.97
C LEU A 302 13.48 -15.41 19.28
N PHE A 303 12.31 -14.78 19.33
CA PHE A 303 11.83 -14.06 20.49
C PHE A 303 10.47 -14.58 20.95
N ASN A 304 10.35 -14.86 22.25
CA ASN A 304 9.06 -15.17 22.87
C ASN A 304 8.16 -13.94 22.89
N LEU A 305 8.69 -12.81 23.37
CA LEU A 305 8.03 -11.51 23.38
C LEU A 305 9.07 -10.44 23.08
N VAL A 306 8.84 -9.67 22.01
CA VAL A 306 9.68 -8.53 21.64
C VAL A 306 8.80 -7.46 21.02
N LYS A 307 9.08 -6.20 21.33
CA LYS A 307 8.52 -5.08 20.60
C LYS A 307 9.36 -4.91 19.32
N GLN A 308 8.72 -4.99 18.16
CA GLN A 308 9.39 -4.78 16.87
C GLN A 308 9.61 -3.28 16.66
N ASP A 309 10.62 -2.74 17.31
CA ASP A 309 11.04 -1.34 17.17
C ASP A 309 12.53 -1.25 16.79
N TRP A 310 12.99 -0.02 16.56
CA TRP A 310 14.36 0.27 16.17
C TRP A 310 15.39 -0.27 17.16
N PHE A 311 15.05 -0.29 18.46
CA PHE A 311 15.96 -0.77 19.49
C PHE A 311 16.16 -2.29 19.39
N ALA A 312 15.09 -3.04 19.13
CA ALA A 312 15.20 -4.47 18.88
C ALA A 312 16.04 -4.76 17.62
N VAL A 313 15.82 -4.03 16.53
CA VAL A 313 16.60 -4.17 15.28
C VAL A 313 18.08 -3.85 15.51
N ALA A 314 18.39 -2.74 16.20
CA ALA A 314 19.77 -2.36 16.51
C ALA A 314 20.48 -3.43 17.37
N SER A 315 19.80 -3.97 18.38
CA SER A 315 20.34 -5.04 19.23
C SER A 315 20.60 -6.34 18.45
N ILE A 316 19.70 -6.67 17.51
CA ILE A 316 19.87 -7.83 16.61
C ILE A 316 21.08 -7.60 15.71
N LEU A 317 21.16 -6.43 15.08
CA LEU A 317 22.26 -6.08 14.18
C LEU A 317 23.62 -6.10 14.92
N GLU A 318 23.69 -5.53 16.13
CA GLU A 318 24.89 -5.59 16.97
C GLU A 318 25.32 -7.04 17.21
N ASN A 319 24.38 -7.90 17.60
CA ASN A 319 24.66 -9.31 17.82
C ASN A 319 25.16 -10.00 16.54
N VAL A 320 24.54 -9.74 15.38
CA VAL A 320 24.99 -10.26 14.08
C VAL A 320 26.42 -9.81 13.79
N LEU A 321 26.70 -8.51 13.91
CA LEU A 321 28.02 -7.95 13.61
C LEU A 321 29.12 -8.50 14.53
N VAL A 322 28.84 -8.67 15.83
CA VAL A 322 29.78 -9.32 16.77
C VAL A 322 30.07 -10.76 16.34
N ASN A 323 29.05 -11.52 15.96
CA ASN A 323 29.25 -12.89 15.49
C ASN A 323 29.99 -12.96 14.14
N VAL A 324 29.68 -12.06 13.20
CA VAL A 324 30.41 -11.93 11.93
C VAL A 324 31.87 -11.61 12.18
N ARG A 325 32.18 -10.68 13.08
CA ARG A 325 33.56 -10.30 13.43
C ARG A 325 34.37 -11.47 13.96
N VAL A 326 33.75 -12.33 14.78
CA VAL A 326 34.41 -13.52 15.35
C VAL A 326 34.58 -14.62 14.31
N ARG A 327 33.54 -14.89 13.51
CA ARG A 327 33.51 -16.02 12.57
C ARG A 327 34.22 -15.72 11.24
N MET A 328 34.22 -14.46 10.82
CA MET A 328 34.77 -14.00 9.55
C MET A 328 35.61 -12.72 9.74
N PRO A 329 36.80 -12.82 10.37
CA PRO A 329 37.63 -11.65 10.70
C PRO A 329 38.10 -10.83 9.50
N ILE A 330 38.05 -11.41 8.29
CA ILE A 330 38.39 -10.74 7.02
C ILE A 330 37.35 -9.67 6.65
N ILE A 331 36.12 -9.78 7.15
CA ILE A 331 35.06 -8.81 6.86
C ILE A 331 35.31 -7.54 7.68
N THR A 332 35.51 -6.44 6.96
CA THR A 332 35.77 -5.11 7.52
C THR A 332 34.68 -4.10 7.20
N GLU A 333 33.86 -4.39 6.19
CA GLU A 333 32.84 -3.47 5.68
C GLU A 333 31.55 -4.25 5.40
N VAL A 334 30.42 -3.63 5.73
CA VAL A 334 29.11 -4.26 5.66
C VAL A 334 28.10 -3.28 5.07
N PHE A 335 27.40 -3.72 4.04
CA PHE A 335 26.24 -3.04 3.47
C PHE A 335 24.97 -3.61 4.09
N LEU A 336 24.01 -2.75 4.41
CA LEU A 336 22.76 -3.15 5.06
C LEU A 336 21.60 -2.95 4.09
N ARG A 337 20.68 -3.92 4.07
CA ARG A 337 19.38 -3.82 3.39
C ARG A 337 18.30 -4.36 4.31
N SER A 338 17.21 -3.63 4.43
CA SER A 338 15.99 -4.08 5.09
C SER A 338 14.79 -3.77 4.20
N ASP A 339 13.60 -4.15 4.66
CA ASP A 339 12.38 -3.50 4.16
C ASP A 339 12.31 -2.04 4.66
N ASN A 340 11.28 -1.32 4.23
CA ASN A 340 11.07 0.07 4.64
C ASN A 340 10.18 0.18 5.89
N ALA A 341 10.05 -0.87 6.71
CA ALA A 341 9.21 -0.83 7.88
C ALA A 341 9.74 0.15 8.93
N GLY A 342 8.82 0.76 9.68
CA GLY A 342 9.12 1.74 10.74
C GLY A 342 10.16 1.27 11.75
N CYS A 343 10.27 -0.03 12.01
CA CYS A 343 11.23 -0.59 12.95
C CYS A 343 12.68 -0.57 12.45
N TYR A 344 12.93 -0.34 11.15
CA TYR A 344 14.28 -0.15 10.61
C TYR A 344 14.71 1.32 10.57
N HIS A 345 13.80 2.24 10.89
CA HIS A 345 14.07 3.68 10.97
C HIS A 345 14.32 4.08 12.43
N THR A 346 15.36 4.88 12.67
CA THR A 346 15.57 5.51 13.98
C THR A 346 14.63 6.71 14.12
N ASP A 347 13.76 6.72 15.13
CA ASP A 347 12.81 7.83 15.43
C ASP A 347 13.48 9.20 15.69
N SER A 348 14.79 9.27 15.70
CA SER A 348 15.55 10.52 15.71
C SER A 348 15.70 11.05 14.29
N TYR A 349 14.64 11.63 13.72
CA TYR A 349 14.60 12.83 12.88
C TYR A 349 13.18 12.94 12.27
N GLY A 350 12.42 13.93 12.73
CA GLY A 350 11.14 14.27 12.11
C GLY A 350 11.36 14.88 10.73
N HIS A 351 11.30 14.07 9.68
CA HIS A 351 10.83 14.43 8.35
C HIS A 351 10.49 13.14 7.57
N PRO A 352 9.38 13.05 6.83
CA PRO A 352 8.93 11.78 6.23
C PRO A 352 9.74 11.30 5.00
N ASP A 353 10.78 12.03 4.58
CA ASP A 353 11.37 11.86 3.25
C ASP A 353 12.84 11.39 3.25
N SER A 354 13.41 10.95 4.38
CA SER A 354 14.76 10.38 4.35
C SER A 354 14.74 8.90 3.91
N VAL A 355 14.72 8.69 2.59
CA VAL A 355 15.19 7.45 1.99
C VAL A 355 16.68 7.31 2.31
N ASN A 356 17.01 6.24 3.03
CA ASN A 356 18.35 5.84 3.43
C ASN A 356 19.29 5.85 2.20
N PRO A 357 20.38 6.64 2.18
CA PRO A 357 21.35 6.54 1.11
C PRO A 357 22.05 5.18 1.25
N MET A 358 21.79 4.28 0.30
CA MET A 358 22.73 3.21 0.01
C MET A 358 24.05 3.86 -0.42
N VAL A 359 25.04 3.83 0.47
CA VAL A 359 26.46 3.87 0.11
C VAL A 359 27.11 2.65 0.72
#